data_AF-A0A9W5X5A0-F1
#
_entry.id   AF-A0A9W5X5A0-F1
#
_cell.length_a   1.000
_cell.length_b   1.000
_cell.length_c   1.000
_cell.angle_alpha   90.00
_cell.angle_beta   90.00
_cell.angle_gamma   90.00
#
_symmetry.space_group_name_H-M   'P 1'
#
loop_
_entity.id
_entity.type
_entity.pdbx_description
1 polymer ?
#
loop_
_entity_poly.entity_id
_entity_poly.type
_entity_poly.pdbx_seq_one_letter_code
_entity_poly.pdbx_strand_id
1 'polypeptide(L)'
;MGTKKVKKNNKSVASKNVRGNRPIQSDSPLTFDLSNENWLKSVSVPKEKYTNKLKDKDMFIEYITELFHKVIPLIQRNGNDMIKEAGTKGWRHCHPIDEDKLDLVLKITEEIHGHKFNSQKVAGPQLWQFGVTQNIRLIAIHDYTNNYLTPVFIDYHHLIHSNDYYNQHDFDKFSYCPIDSIMNPS
;
A
#
# COMPACT_ATOMS: atom_id res chain seq x y z
N MET A 1 -22.27 -15.22 60.23
CA MET A 1 -23.56 -15.08 59.51
C MET A 1 -23.39 -13.94 58.51
N GLY A 2 -22.98 -14.17 57.28
CA GLY A 2 -23.87 -14.52 56.15
C GLY A 2 -23.97 -13.31 55.20
N THR A 3 -22.93 -13.07 54.40
CA THR A 3 -22.88 -11.98 53.39
C THR A 3 -23.91 -12.20 52.28
N LYS A 4 -24.84 -11.24 52.11
CA LYS A 4 -25.79 -11.19 50.98
C LYS A 4 -25.03 -11.00 49.66
N LYS A 5 -25.09 -11.99 48.76
CA LYS A 5 -24.68 -11.86 47.36
C LYS A 5 -25.74 -11.08 46.58
N VAL A 6 -25.39 -9.90 46.09
CA VAL A 6 -26.19 -9.15 45.10
C VAL A 6 -25.91 -9.74 43.71
N LYS A 7 -26.94 -10.33 43.07
CA LYS A 7 -26.87 -10.77 41.66
C LYS A 7 -26.88 -9.52 40.75
N LYS A 8 -25.75 -9.19 40.13
CA LYS A 8 -25.71 -8.24 39.00
C LYS A 8 -26.15 -8.99 37.72
N ASN A 9 -27.34 -8.68 37.23
CA ASN A 9 -27.80 -9.06 35.89
C ASN A 9 -27.07 -8.19 34.86
N ASN A 10 -25.96 -8.68 34.31
CA ASN A 10 -25.40 -8.12 33.08
C ASN A 10 -26.17 -8.71 31.90
N LYS A 11 -27.20 -7.99 31.42
CA LYS A 11 -27.74 -8.21 30.08
C LYS A 11 -26.65 -7.77 29.09
N SER A 12 -25.93 -8.74 28.52
CA SER A 12 -25.04 -8.48 27.40
C SER A 12 -25.87 -8.04 26.20
N VAL A 13 -25.77 -6.77 25.83
CA VAL A 13 -26.28 -6.30 24.54
C VAL A 13 -25.33 -6.88 23.49
N ALA A 14 -25.81 -7.89 22.76
CA ALA A 14 -25.09 -8.44 21.63
C ALA A 14 -24.88 -7.34 20.59
N SER A 15 -23.64 -6.90 20.40
CA SER A 15 -23.28 -6.02 19.28
C SER A 15 -23.49 -6.81 17.99
N LYS A 16 -24.43 -6.37 17.15
CA LYS A 16 -24.59 -6.92 15.80
C LYS A 16 -23.28 -6.72 15.04
N ASN A 17 -22.56 -7.82 14.79
CA ASN A 17 -21.46 -7.83 13.83
C ASN A 17 -22.05 -7.60 12.44
N VAL A 18 -21.92 -6.37 11.94
CA VAL A 18 -22.17 -6.06 10.54
C VAL A 18 -21.03 -6.71 9.75
N ARG A 19 -21.26 -7.92 9.23
CA ARG A 19 -20.42 -8.51 8.20
C ARG A 19 -20.57 -7.63 6.96
N GLY A 20 -19.65 -6.70 6.74
CA GLY A 20 -19.50 -6.05 5.45
C GLY A 20 -19.34 -7.13 4.38
N ASN A 21 -20.10 -7.02 3.29
CA ASN A 21 -19.97 -7.92 2.15
C ASN A 21 -18.52 -7.90 1.68
N ARG A 22 -17.79 -8.99 1.92
CA ARG A 22 -16.49 -9.19 1.28
C ARG A 22 -16.76 -9.35 -0.22
N PRO A 23 -16.07 -8.63 -1.10
CA PRO A 23 -16.21 -8.82 -2.53
C PRO A 23 -15.95 -10.28 -2.90
N ILE A 24 -16.70 -10.80 -3.87
CA ILE A 24 -16.55 -12.17 -4.39
C ILE A 24 -15.16 -12.25 -5.02
N GLN A 25 -14.28 -13.06 -4.43
CA GLN A 25 -12.92 -13.25 -4.91
C GLN A 25 -12.94 -14.30 -6.02
N SER A 26 -12.38 -13.96 -7.19
CA SER A 26 -12.19 -14.90 -8.29
C SER A 26 -11.19 -16.01 -7.91
N ASP A 27 -11.42 -17.24 -8.40
CA ASP A 27 -10.49 -18.37 -8.27
C ASP A 27 -9.28 -18.26 -9.23
N SER A 28 -9.27 -17.25 -10.11
CA SER A 28 -8.14 -16.97 -10.99
C SER A 28 -6.88 -16.60 -10.19
N PRO A 29 -5.68 -16.98 -10.68
CA PRO A 29 -4.44 -16.55 -10.05
C PRO A 29 -4.33 -15.02 -10.07
N LEU A 30 -3.84 -14.45 -8.97
CA LEU A 30 -3.58 -13.02 -8.88
C LEU A 30 -2.58 -12.64 -9.98
N THR A 31 -2.94 -11.68 -10.83
CA THR A 31 -2.11 -11.27 -11.97
C THR A 31 -1.79 -9.77 -11.88
N PHE A 32 -0.60 -9.38 -12.32
CA PHE A 32 -0.25 -7.97 -12.44
C PHE A 32 -0.72 -7.39 -13.77
N ASP A 33 -1.49 -6.32 -13.70
CA ASP A 33 -1.81 -5.48 -14.85
C ASP A 33 -0.83 -4.29 -14.87
N LEU A 34 0.10 -4.31 -15.83
CA LEU A 34 1.11 -3.26 -16.00
C LEU A 34 0.69 -2.17 -16.99
N SER A 35 -0.61 -2.06 -17.30
CA SER A 35 -1.14 -1.02 -18.18
C SER A 35 -0.96 0.41 -17.66
N ASN A 36 -0.75 0.58 -16.34
CA ASN A 36 -0.43 1.87 -15.75
C ASN A 36 1.06 2.21 -15.90
N GLU A 37 1.43 2.90 -16.98
CA GLU A 37 2.84 3.11 -17.39
C GLU A 37 3.70 3.91 -16.41
N ASN A 38 3.11 4.82 -15.62
CA ASN A 38 3.86 5.75 -14.78
C ASN A 38 4.17 5.24 -13.36
N TRP A 39 3.88 3.97 -13.06
CA TRP A 39 4.04 3.42 -11.71
C TRP A 39 5.47 3.36 -11.16
N LEU A 40 6.49 3.51 -12.03
CA LEU A 40 7.90 3.66 -11.63
C LEU A 40 8.36 5.13 -11.49
N LYS A 41 7.48 6.09 -11.82
CA LYS A 41 7.78 7.51 -11.69
C LYS A 41 7.82 7.89 -10.22
N SER A 42 8.67 8.86 -9.91
CA SER A 42 8.81 9.39 -8.56
C SER A 42 8.58 10.90 -8.50
N VAL A 43 8.03 11.33 -7.37
CA VAL A 43 7.61 12.69 -7.06
C VAL A 43 8.07 13.05 -5.66
N SER A 44 8.10 14.35 -5.38
CA SER A 44 8.23 14.88 -4.03
C SER A 44 6.98 15.69 -3.74
N VAL A 45 6.43 15.51 -2.54
CA VAL A 45 5.24 16.22 -2.04
C VAL A 45 5.65 16.93 -0.74
N PRO A 46 6.38 18.06 -0.81
CA PRO A 46 7.04 18.65 0.36
C PRO A 46 6.08 19.06 1.48
N LYS A 47 4.86 19.50 1.13
CA LYS A 47 3.83 19.87 2.10
C LYS A 47 3.42 18.70 3.01
N GLU A 48 3.51 17.47 2.50
CA GLU A 48 3.19 16.26 3.26
C GLU A 48 4.45 15.54 3.77
N LYS A 49 5.64 16.14 3.59
CA LYS A 49 6.94 15.54 3.94
C LYS A 49 7.15 14.15 3.32
N TYR A 50 6.64 13.96 2.10
CA TYR A 50 6.77 12.70 1.37
C TYR A 50 7.66 12.86 0.15
N THR A 51 8.46 11.86 -0.14
CA THR A 51 9.15 11.69 -1.41
C THR A 51 9.31 10.20 -1.71
N ASN A 52 9.21 9.83 -2.97
CA ASN A 52 9.75 8.55 -3.46
C ASN A 52 10.84 8.78 -4.52
N LYS A 53 11.40 10.00 -4.59
CA LYS A 53 12.63 10.25 -5.34
C LYS A 53 13.76 9.45 -4.75
N LEU A 54 14.68 9.02 -5.59
CA LEU A 54 15.84 8.24 -5.19
C LEU A 54 17.07 9.13 -5.13
N LYS A 55 18.13 8.61 -4.53
CA LYS A 55 19.42 9.29 -4.50
C LYS A 55 20.02 9.39 -5.91
N ASP A 56 20.06 8.26 -6.61
CA ASP A 56 20.76 8.09 -7.88
C ASP A 56 20.26 6.83 -8.63
N LYS A 57 20.86 6.56 -9.78
CA LYS A 57 20.58 5.40 -10.64
C LYS A 57 20.92 4.08 -9.95
N ASP A 58 21.97 4.04 -9.14
CA ASP A 58 22.41 2.79 -8.49
C ASP A 58 21.39 2.36 -7.45
N MET A 59 20.88 3.30 -6.64
CA MET A 59 19.76 3.06 -5.73
C MET A 59 18.50 2.56 -6.45
N PHE A 60 18.22 3.08 -7.65
CA PHE A 60 17.12 2.57 -8.47
C PHE A 60 17.34 1.12 -8.91
N ILE A 61 18.55 0.78 -9.39
CA ILE A 61 18.89 -0.57 -9.82
C ILE A 61 18.71 -1.57 -8.67
N GLU A 62 19.16 -1.22 -7.47
CA GLU A 62 18.97 -2.06 -6.28
C GLU A 62 17.48 -2.32 -6.00
N TYR A 63 16.67 -1.26 -5.94
CA TYR A 63 15.25 -1.40 -5.63
C TYR A 63 14.44 -2.08 -6.72
N ILE A 64 14.70 -1.77 -8.00
CA ILE A 64 13.97 -2.40 -9.09
C ILE A 64 14.33 -3.89 -9.22
N THR A 65 15.58 -4.26 -8.92
CA THR A 65 16.01 -5.66 -8.84
C THR A 65 15.29 -6.38 -7.71
N GLU A 66 15.23 -5.77 -6.51
CA GLU A 66 14.49 -6.33 -5.38
C GLU A 66 13.00 -6.50 -5.71
N LEU A 67 12.41 -5.50 -6.36
CA LEU A 67 11.00 -5.49 -6.73
C LEU A 67 10.64 -6.65 -7.67
N PHE A 68 11.34 -6.79 -8.80
CA PHE A 68 11.04 -7.83 -9.78
C PHE A 68 11.52 -9.22 -9.37
N HIS A 69 12.64 -9.32 -8.66
CA HIS A 69 13.20 -10.62 -8.27
C HIS A 69 12.54 -11.20 -7.02
N LYS A 70 12.05 -10.35 -6.10
CA LYS A 70 11.51 -10.80 -4.80
C LYS A 70 10.07 -10.37 -4.59
N VAL A 71 9.77 -9.07 -4.68
CA VAL A 71 8.47 -8.53 -4.25
C VAL A 71 7.33 -9.05 -5.12
N ILE A 72 7.40 -8.82 -6.43
CA ILE A 72 6.37 -9.23 -7.39
C ILE A 72 6.14 -10.77 -7.36
N PRO A 73 7.18 -11.62 -7.43
CA PRO A 73 6.99 -13.07 -7.36
C PRO A 73 6.40 -13.57 -6.04
N LEU A 74 6.66 -12.89 -4.92
CA LEU A 74 6.09 -13.26 -3.63
C LEU A 74 4.61 -12.88 -3.55
N ILE A 75 4.26 -11.69 -4.02
CA ILE A 75 2.85 -11.24 -4.11
C ILE A 75 2.08 -12.17 -5.05
N GLN A 76 2.62 -12.51 -6.21
CA GLN A 76 1.92 -13.38 -7.16
C GLN A 76 1.67 -14.80 -6.60
N ARG A 77 2.63 -15.36 -5.85
CA ARG A 77 2.46 -16.70 -5.23
C ARG A 77 1.50 -16.72 -4.04
N ASN A 78 1.50 -15.67 -3.22
CA ASN A 78 0.82 -15.68 -1.92
C ASN A 78 -0.31 -14.65 -1.84
N GLY A 79 -0.62 -13.96 -2.94
CA GLY A 79 -1.47 -12.77 -2.92
C GLY A 79 -2.88 -13.04 -2.42
N ASN A 80 -3.44 -14.20 -2.75
CA ASN A 80 -4.74 -14.62 -2.22
C ASN A 80 -4.73 -14.72 -0.68
N ASP A 81 -3.65 -15.25 -0.10
CA ASP A 81 -3.48 -15.36 1.35
C ASP A 81 -3.19 -13.99 1.97
N MET A 82 -2.34 -13.17 1.33
CA MET A 82 -2.08 -11.78 1.75
C MET A 82 -3.37 -10.96 1.83
N ILE A 83 -4.27 -11.12 0.85
CA ILE A 83 -5.55 -10.40 0.80
C ILE A 83 -6.51 -10.93 1.87
N LYS A 84 -6.60 -12.25 2.05
CA LYS A 84 -7.49 -12.88 3.05
C LYS A 84 -7.05 -12.61 4.49
N GLU A 85 -5.75 -12.55 4.72
CA GLU A 85 -5.10 -12.40 6.03
C GLU A 85 -4.43 -11.02 6.18
N ALA A 86 -4.98 -10.02 5.49
CA ALA A 86 -4.44 -8.66 5.47
C ALA A 86 -4.18 -8.10 6.88
N GLY A 87 -3.00 -7.51 7.07
CA GLY A 87 -2.60 -6.89 8.35
C GLY A 87 -2.34 -7.87 9.50
N THR A 88 -2.41 -9.18 9.28
CA THR A 88 -2.09 -10.19 10.31
C THR A 88 -0.57 -10.37 10.49
N LYS A 89 -0.14 -11.19 11.46
CA LYS A 89 1.30 -11.40 11.74
C LYS A 89 2.11 -11.88 10.53
N GLY A 90 1.51 -12.65 9.62
CA GLY A 90 2.18 -13.13 8.40
C GLY A 90 2.30 -12.05 7.31
N TRP A 91 1.36 -11.11 7.28
CA TRP A 91 1.18 -10.14 6.19
C TRP A 91 0.92 -8.72 6.71
N ARG A 92 1.64 -8.33 7.76
CA ARG A 92 1.37 -7.10 8.53
C ARG A 92 1.38 -5.83 7.68
N HIS A 93 2.24 -5.79 6.67
CA HIS A 93 2.40 -4.65 5.77
C HIS A 93 1.71 -4.85 4.42
N CYS A 94 0.88 -5.89 4.31
CA CYS A 94 0.02 -6.13 3.15
C CYS A 94 -1.42 -5.90 3.58
N HIS A 95 -1.94 -4.71 3.30
CA HIS A 95 -3.28 -4.30 3.70
C HIS A 95 -3.78 -3.16 2.82
N PRO A 96 -5.11 -2.92 2.79
CA PRO A 96 -5.64 -1.69 2.25
C PRO A 96 -5.01 -0.46 2.92
N ILE A 97 -4.82 0.62 2.17
CA ILE A 97 -4.31 1.87 2.72
C ILE A 97 -5.23 2.34 3.86
N ASP A 98 -4.61 2.70 4.99
CA ASP A 98 -5.34 3.20 6.16
C ASP A 98 -6.05 4.51 5.81
N GLU A 99 -7.23 4.73 6.40
CA GLU A 99 -8.09 5.87 6.09
C GLU A 99 -7.36 7.22 6.30
N ASP A 100 -6.53 7.33 7.34
CA ASP A 100 -5.76 8.54 7.65
C ASP A 100 -4.58 8.78 6.68
N LYS A 101 -4.23 7.80 5.84
CA LYS A 101 -3.19 7.90 4.80
C LYS A 101 -3.75 8.06 3.40
N LEU A 102 -5.06 7.87 3.21
CA LEU A 102 -5.68 7.84 1.90
C LEU A 102 -5.49 9.15 1.12
N ASP A 103 -5.66 10.30 1.78
CA ASP A 103 -5.48 11.61 1.16
C ASP A 103 -4.05 11.82 0.63
N LEU A 104 -3.04 11.40 1.40
CA LEU A 104 -1.64 11.43 0.98
C LEU A 104 -1.42 10.56 -0.26
N VAL A 105 -1.90 9.31 -0.22
CA VAL A 105 -1.74 8.35 -1.33
C VAL A 105 -2.42 8.87 -2.59
N LEU A 106 -3.63 9.43 -2.49
CA LEU A 106 -4.34 10.01 -3.63
C LEU A 106 -3.60 11.22 -4.20
N LYS A 107 -3.02 12.06 -3.34
CA LYS A 107 -2.21 13.20 -3.78
C LYS A 107 -0.94 12.78 -4.51
N ILE A 108 -0.20 11.79 -3.99
CA ILE A 108 0.98 11.22 -4.67
C ILE A 108 0.57 10.66 -6.04
N THR A 109 -0.55 9.95 -6.08
CA THR A 109 -1.09 9.37 -7.31
C THR A 109 -1.44 10.46 -8.34
N GLU A 110 -2.10 11.55 -7.93
CA GLU A 110 -2.41 12.68 -8.81
C GLU A 110 -1.14 13.35 -9.35
N GLU A 111 -0.11 13.55 -8.54
CA GLU A 111 1.19 14.11 -8.96
C GLU A 111 1.92 13.22 -9.98
N ILE A 112 1.83 11.89 -9.82
CA ILE A 112 2.48 10.94 -10.73
C ILE A 112 1.74 10.89 -12.08
N HIS A 113 0.40 10.79 -12.03
CA HIS A 113 -0.44 10.42 -13.17
C HIS A 113 -1.13 11.61 -13.84
N GLY A 114 -1.05 12.82 -13.26
CA GLY A 114 -1.56 14.06 -13.82
C GLY A 114 -3.09 14.17 -13.85
N HIS A 115 -3.80 13.30 -13.15
CA HIS A 115 -5.25 13.33 -13.05
C HIS A 115 -5.73 12.86 -11.69
N LYS A 116 -6.90 13.37 -11.28
CA LYS A 116 -7.54 12.94 -10.03
C LYS A 116 -8.05 11.53 -10.18
N PHE A 117 -7.54 10.63 -9.34
CA PHE A 117 -8.20 9.35 -9.11
C PHE A 117 -9.55 9.65 -8.44
N ASN A 118 -10.65 9.30 -9.11
CA ASN A 118 -11.98 9.51 -8.56
C ASN A 118 -12.16 8.56 -7.36
N SER A 119 -12.15 9.13 -6.15
CA SER A 119 -12.23 8.40 -4.90
C SER A 119 -13.50 7.54 -4.77
N GLN A 120 -14.56 7.88 -5.50
CA GLN A 120 -15.84 7.15 -5.46
C GLN A 120 -15.85 5.89 -6.33
N LYS A 121 -14.87 5.73 -7.24
CA LYS A 121 -14.73 4.52 -8.09
C LYS A 121 -13.53 3.66 -7.73
N VAL A 122 -12.58 4.18 -6.94
CA VAL A 122 -11.29 3.51 -6.66
C VAL A 122 -10.82 3.63 -5.19
N ALA A 123 -11.35 4.52 -4.35
CA ALA A 123 -10.69 4.80 -3.06
C ALA A 123 -11.35 4.14 -1.85
N GLY A 124 -10.50 3.50 -1.05
CA GLY A 124 -10.81 2.74 0.15
C GLY A 124 -10.22 1.33 0.02
N PRO A 125 -11.02 0.26 0.12
CA PRO A 125 -10.54 -1.13 0.23
C PRO A 125 -9.86 -1.69 -1.05
N GLN A 126 -9.81 -0.91 -2.13
CA GLN A 126 -9.15 -1.30 -3.39
C GLN A 126 -7.74 -0.75 -3.52
N LEU A 127 -7.34 0.29 -2.78
CA LEU A 127 -5.95 0.74 -2.74
C LEU A 127 -5.21 -0.05 -1.67
N TRP A 128 -4.18 -0.77 -2.08
CA TRP A 128 -3.40 -1.64 -1.22
C TRP A 128 -1.95 -1.21 -1.16
N GLN A 129 -1.36 -1.39 0.02
CA GLN A 129 0.07 -1.46 0.19
C GLN A 129 0.51 -2.92 0.28
N PHE A 130 1.58 -3.27 -0.42
CA PHE A 130 2.27 -4.56 -0.29
C PHE A 130 3.71 -4.35 0.17
N GLY A 131 3.95 -4.55 1.46
CA GLY A 131 5.28 -4.59 2.06
C GLY A 131 5.71 -6.02 2.39
N VAL A 132 6.41 -6.66 1.47
CA VAL A 132 6.89 -8.04 1.67
C VAL A 132 8.36 -8.13 2.05
N THR A 133 9.10 -7.05 1.83
CA THR A 133 10.46 -6.86 2.32
C THR A 133 10.49 -5.68 3.29
N GLN A 134 11.62 -5.43 3.95
CA GLN A 134 11.73 -4.30 4.87
C GLN A 134 11.75 -2.94 4.15
N ASN A 135 12.19 -2.91 2.90
CA ASN A 135 12.54 -1.67 2.21
C ASN A 135 11.37 -1.08 1.42
N ILE A 136 10.83 -1.86 0.48
CA ILE A 136 9.95 -1.34 -0.56
C ILE A 136 8.48 -1.59 -0.20
N ARG A 137 7.62 -0.61 -0.49
CA ARG A 137 6.17 -0.76 -0.49
C ARG A 137 5.64 -0.55 -1.89
N LEU A 138 5.02 -1.59 -2.45
CA LEU A 138 4.29 -1.46 -3.71
C LEU A 138 2.87 -0.99 -3.40
N ILE A 139 2.48 0.14 -3.96
CA ILE A 139 1.10 0.62 -3.89
C ILE A 139 0.40 0.20 -5.17
N ALA A 140 -0.72 -0.50 -5.04
CA ALA A 140 -1.47 -1.06 -6.17
C ALA A 140 -2.97 -0.98 -5.94
N ILE A 141 -3.73 -0.93 -7.04
CA ILE A 141 -5.18 -1.11 -7.02
C ILE A 141 -5.48 -2.58 -7.20
N HIS A 142 -6.31 -3.14 -6.32
CA HIS A 142 -6.82 -4.50 -6.44
C HIS A 142 -8.21 -4.50 -7.05
N ASP A 143 -8.30 -5.03 -8.27
CA ASP A 143 -9.57 -5.38 -8.89
C ASP A 143 -9.99 -6.78 -8.44
N TYR A 144 -10.88 -6.83 -7.45
CA TYR A 144 -11.43 -8.08 -6.93
C TYR A 144 -12.23 -8.89 -7.96
N THR A 145 -12.76 -8.25 -9.02
CA THR A 145 -13.58 -8.91 -10.04
C THR A 145 -12.72 -9.80 -10.92
N ASN A 146 -11.61 -9.24 -11.41
CA ASN A 146 -10.69 -9.94 -12.31
C ASN A 146 -9.49 -10.56 -11.58
N ASN A 147 -9.34 -10.27 -10.28
CA ASN A 147 -8.18 -10.60 -9.46
C ASN A 147 -6.86 -10.04 -10.03
N TYR A 148 -6.88 -8.75 -10.37
CA TYR A 148 -5.71 -8.03 -10.89
C TYR A 148 -5.16 -7.03 -9.87
N LEU A 149 -3.83 -6.94 -9.82
CA LEU A 149 -3.14 -5.82 -9.19
C LEU A 149 -2.59 -4.90 -10.28
N THR A 150 -3.05 -3.65 -10.27
CA THR A 150 -2.49 -2.60 -11.11
C THR A 150 -1.57 -1.75 -10.25
N PRO A 151 -0.23 -1.81 -10.42
CA PRO A 151 0.69 -0.93 -9.70
C PRO A 151 0.36 0.54 -9.93
N VAL A 152 0.42 1.35 -8.88
CA VAL A 152 0.15 2.79 -8.93
C VAL A 152 1.42 3.59 -8.75
N PHE A 153 2.20 3.26 -7.72
CA PHE A 153 3.53 3.80 -7.48
C PHE A 153 4.28 2.94 -6.46
N ILE A 154 5.55 3.28 -6.23
CA ILE A 154 6.39 2.64 -5.24
C ILE A 154 6.76 3.65 -4.16
N ASP A 155 6.54 3.31 -2.89
CA ASP A 155 7.14 4.00 -1.75
C ASP A 155 8.44 3.26 -1.37
N TYR A 156 9.56 3.80 -1.85
CA TYR A 156 10.90 3.23 -1.65
C TYR A 156 11.43 3.45 -0.23
N HIS A 157 10.86 4.39 0.50
CA HIS A 157 11.40 4.90 1.77
C HIS A 157 10.50 4.62 2.97
N HIS A 158 9.36 3.95 2.74
CA HIS A 158 8.38 3.59 3.75
C HIS A 158 7.84 4.81 4.52
N LEU A 159 7.61 5.92 3.78
CA LEU A 159 7.18 7.19 4.36
C LEU A 159 5.67 7.28 4.58
N ILE A 160 4.85 6.51 3.85
CA ILE A 160 3.38 6.54 4.02
C ILE A 160 2.98 6.04 5.41
N HIS A 161 3.57 4.93 5.85
CA HIS A 161 3.36 4.34 7.19
C HIS A 161 4.66 4.42 8.01
N SER A 162 5.23 5.61 8.09
CA SER A 162 6.44 5.85 8.88
C SER A 162 6.18 5.61 10.38
N ASN A 163 7.21 5.12 11.07
CA ASN A 163 7.21 4.98 12.51
C ASN A 163 8.09 6.08 13.11
N ASP A 164 7.50 6.94 13.93
CA ASP A 164 8.13 8.14 14.51
C ASP A 164 9.42 7.86 15.30
N TYR A 165 9.66 6.61 15.71
CA TYR A 165 10.78 6.21 16.55
C TYR A 165 12.08 5.86 15.80
N TYR A 166 12.05 5.77 14.47
CA TYR A 166 13.25 5.49 13.67
C TYR A 166 13.69 6.78 12.98
N ASN A 167 14.85 7.29 13.40
CA ASN A 167 15.51 8.49 12.88
C ASN A 167 15.36 8.58 11.35
N GLN A 168 14.45 9.45 10.90
CA GLN A 168 14.12 9.56 9.49
C GLN A 168 15.36 9.98 8.72
N HIS A 169 15.76 9.17 7.74
CA HIS A 169 16.82 9.55 6.80
C HIS A 169 16.46 10.89 6.14
N ASP A 170 17.47 11.74 5.95
CA ASP A 170 17.31 13.00 5.22
C ASP A 170 17.16 12.70 3.73
N PHE A 171 15.91 12.54 3.30
CA PHE A 171 15.53 12.31 1.90
C PHE A 171 15.39 13.62 1.10
N ASP A 172 15.62 14.79 1.72
CA ASP A 172 15.39 16.10 1.07
C ASP A 172 16.33 16.32 -0.11
N LYS A 173 17.48 15.64 -0.12
CA LYS A 173 18.48 15.70 -1.20
C LYS A 173 18.19 14.75 -2.35
N PHE A 174 17.22 13.86 -2.21
CA PHE A 174 16.91 12.85 -3.23
C PHE A 174 16.08 13.49 -4.33
N SER A 175 16.60 13.44 -5.56
CA SER A 175 16.00 14.10 -6.72
C SER A 175 15.88 13.19 -7.93
N TYR A 176 16.47 11.98 -7.87
CA TYR A 176 16.49 11.06 -9.00
C TYR A 176 15.10 10.48 -9.27
N CYS A 177 14.66 10.58 -10.53
CA CYS A 177 13.47 9.91 -11.04
C CYS A 177 13.83 8.99 -12.20
N PRO A 178 13.57 7.68 -12.10
CA PRO A 178 13.92 6.73 -13.15
C PRO A 178 13.27 7.04 -14.50
N ILE A 179 11.97 7.33 -14.50
CA ILE A 179 11.23 7.63 -15.74
C ILE A 179 11.75 8.90 -16.40
N ASP A 180 11.90 9.99 -15.66
CA ASP A 180 12.39 11.25 -16.22
C ASP A 180 13.84 11.11 -16.71
N SER A 181 14.68 10.35 -16.00
CA SER A 181 16.12 10.24 -16.32
C SER A 181 16.44 9.24 -17.43
N ILE A 182 15.65 8.17 -17.59
CA ILE A 182 15.92 7.09 -18.54
C ILE A 182 15.11 7.25 -19.83
N MET A 183 13.83 7.65 -19.71
CA MET A 183 12.91 7.70 -20.86
C MET A 183 12.87 9.07 -21.52
N ASN A 184 13.27 10.12 -20.81
CA ASN A 184 13.37 11.49 -21.34
C ASN A 184 14.79 12.04 -21.15
N PRO A 185 15.83 11.41 -21.73
CA PRO A 185 17.18 11.93 -21.63
C PRO A 185 17.24 13.31 -22.29
N SER A 186 17.73 14.28 -21.52
CA SER A 186 18.00 15.66 -21.97
C SER A 186 19.02 15.71 -23.10
#